data_AF-A0A1L0DK95-F1
#
_entry.id   AF-A0A1L0DK95-F1
#
_cell.length_a   1.000
_cell.length_b   1.000
_cell.length_c   1.000
_cell.angle_alpha   90.00
_cell.angle_beta   90.00
_cell.angle_gamma   90.00
#
_symmetry.space_group_name_H-M   'P 1'
#
loop_
_entity.id
_entity.type
_entity.pdbx_description
1 polymer ?
#
loop_
_entity_poly.entity_id
_entity_poly.type
_entity_poly.pdbx_seq_one_letter_code
_entity_poly.pdbx_strand_id
1 'polypeptide(L)'
;MAINIDESPNEDIWDPYVQKSQAASQRKIDFLRQFYRRGLNSGGDVRDTSMVYLVLQSGLVFEDDYYMRILGLNPHIAAHLALYRLLSREVRLVAGILRRNIMAHSMLQMPMSDIRSLCYRIADRYESLFYVPVKTPDEEKLCAISFLWKDRYNGMWPIVSMLHREYQETSM
;
A
#
# COMPACT_ATOMS: atom_id res chain seq x y z
N MET A 1 -40.79 -65.09 8.81
CA MET A 1 -41.36 -63.81 8.34
C MET A 1 -40.22 -62.83 8.22
N ALA A 2 -39.83 -62.49 6.98
CA ALA A 2 -38.78 -61.52 6.70
C ALA A 2 -39.40 -60.12 6.65
N ILE A 3 -38.78 -59.15 7.32
CA ILE A 3 -39.10 -57.73 7.23
C ILE A 3 -38.05 -57.11 6.30
N ASN A 4 -38.51 -56.54 5.19
CA ASN A 4 -37.75 -55.60 4.36
C ASN A 4 -37.44 -54.35 5.18
N ILE A 5 -36.21 -53.83 5.11
CA ILE A 5 -35.99 -52.38 5.17
C ILE A 5 -34.98 -52.00 4.08
N ASP A 6 -35.55 -51.33 3.08
CA ASP A 6 -34.92 -50.50 2.08
C ASP A 6 -34.09 -49.41 2.80
N GLU A 7 -32.77 -49.38 2.61
CA GLU A 7 -31.91 -48.27 3.05
C GLU A 7 -31.08 -47.77 1.86
N SER A 8 -31.75 -47.10 0.93
CA SER A 8 -31.29 -45.77 0.48
C SER A 8 -31.72 -44.79 1.59
N PRO A 9 -30.91 -43.80 2.06
CA PRO A 9 -30.16 -42.87 1.21
C PRO A 9 -28.85 -42.29 1.81
N ASN A 10 -28.07 -41.61 0.99
CA ASN A 10 -27.56 -40.27 1.32
C ASN A 10 -26.98 -39.67 0.04
N GLU A 11 -27.89 -39.14 -0.77
CA GLU A 11 -27.54 -38.11 -1.74
C GLU A 11 -26.89 -36.97 -0.97
N ASP A 12 -25.64 -36.64 -1.33
CA ASP A 12 -24.94 -35.44 -0.85
C ASP A 12 -25.88 -34.25 -1.05
N ILE A 13 -26.47 -33.79 0.06
CA ILE A 13 -27.35 -32.63 0.09
C ILE A 13 -26.51 -31.46 -0.39
N TRP A 14 -26.73 -31.09 -1.65
CA TRP A 14 -26.12 -29.93 -2.27
C TRP A 14 -26.57 -28.68 -1.52
N ASP A 15 -25.74 -28.24 -0.57
CA ASP A 15 -25.99 -27.02 0.19
C ASP A 15 -25.31 -25.82 -0.52
N PRO A 16 -26.10 -24.94 -1.18
CA PRO A 16 -25.57 -23.77 -1.85
C PRO A 16 -24.93 -22.76 -0.87
N TYR A 17 -25.22 -22.84 0.42
CA TYR A 17 -24.61 -22.00 1.45
C TYR A 17 -23.19 -22.47 1.78
N VAL A 18 -22.94 -23.78 1.77
CA VAL A 18 -21.59 -24.35 1.95
C VAL A 18 -20.68 -23.92 0.80
N GLN A 19 -21.16 -23.97 -0.44
CA GLN A 19 -20.40 -23.45 -1.58
C GLN A 19 -20.14 -21.95 -1.53
N LYS A 20 -21.14 -21.14 -1.15
CA LYS A 20 -20.94 -19.70 -0.97
C LYS A 20 -19.91 -19.40 0.11
N SER A 21 -19.93 -20.16 1.21
CA SER A 21 -18.96 -20.05 2.30
C SER A 21 -17.54 -20.42 1.86
N GLN A 22 -17.40 -21.53 1.13
CA GLN A 22 -16.12 -21.94 0.54
C GLN A 22 -15.61 -20.91 -0.48
N ALA A 23 -16.46 -20.40 -1.37
CA ALA A 23 -16.08 -19.37 -2.33
C ALA A 23 -15.72 -18.02 -1.67
N ALA A 24 -16.35 -17.67 -0.54
CA ALA A 24 -15.97 -16.49 0.25
C ALA A 24 -14.62 -16.68 0.96
N SER A 25 -14.39 -17.89 1.50
CA SER A 25 -13.12 -18.27 2.13
C SER A 25 -11.98 -18.29 1.11
N GLN A 26 -12.24 -18.79 -0.09
CA GLN A 26 -11.29 -18.80 -1.19
C GLN A 26 -10.94 -17.38 -1.65
N ARG A 27 -11.94 -16.50 -1.80
CA ARG A 27 -11.71 -15.07 -2.09
C ARG A 27 -10.87 -14.38 -1.02
N LYS A 28 -11.10 -14.70 0.26
CA LYS A 28 -10.30 -14.18 1.38
C LYS A 28 -8.85 -14.67 1.31
N ILE A 29 -8.65 -15.95 1.02
CA ILE A 29 -7.32 -16.56 0.86
C ILE A 29 -6.60 -15.95 -0.35
N ASP A 30 -7.29 -15.76 -1.48
CA ASP A 30 -6.69 -15.19 -2.68
C ASP A 30 -6.39 -13.70 -2.51
N PHE A 31 -7.23 -12.95 -1.77
CA PHE A 31 -6.95 -11.59 -1.37
C PHE A 31 -5.70 -11.52 -0.47
N LEU A 32 -5.62 -12.38 0.55
CA LEU A 32 -4.44 -12.48 1.41
C LEU A 32 -3.19 -12.87 0.62
N ARG A 33 -3.28 -13.83 -0.32
CA ARG A 33 -2.17 -14.20 -1.20
C ARG A 33 -1.73 -13.05 -2.09
N GLN A 34 -2.66 -12.27 -2.65
CA GLN A 34 -2.33 -11.06 -3.42
C GLN A 34 -1.68 -10.00 -2.54
N PHE A 35 -2.16 -9.84 -1.31
CA PHE A 35 -1.59 -8.94 -0.31
C PHE A 35 -0.16 -9.35 0.05
N TYR A 36 0.06 -10.62 0.38
CA TYR A 36 1.39 -11.17 0.68
C TYR A 36 2.31 -11.12 -0.54
N ARG A 37 1.84 -11.45 -1.76
CA ARG A 37 2.66 -11.35 -2.98
C ARG A 37 3.05 -9.92 -3.32
N ARG A 38 2.17 -8.93 -3.08
CA ARG A 38 2.49 -7.51 -3.23
C ARG A 38 3.37 -6.97 -2.09
N GLY A 39 3.29 -7.57 -0.90
CA GLY A 39 4.14 -7.24 0.25
C GLY A 39 5.50 -7.95 0.30
N LEU A 40 5.72 -9.00 -0.51
CA LEU A 40 6.97 -9.78 -0.53
C LEU A 40 7.98 -9.31 -1.58
N ASN A 41 7.56 -8.54 -2.60
CA ASN A 41 8.48 -7.90 -3.54
C ASN A 41 9.17 -6.66 -2.95
N SER A 42 8.72 -6.19 -1.79
CA SER A 42 9.41 -5.22 -0.96
C SER A 42 10.00 -5.98 0.22
N GLY A 43 11.32 -6.21 0.19
CA GLY A 43 12.05 -7.06 1.13
C GLY A 43 11.54 -7.02 2.58
N GLY A 44 11.32 -8.21 3.13
CA GLY A 44 10.68 -8.45 4.40
C GLY A 44 11.26 -7.63 5.55
N ASP A 45 10.35 -6.99 6.26
CA ASP A 45 10.37 -6.93 7.71
C ASP A 45 8.91 -6.76 8.14
N VAL A 46 8.59 -6.97 9.41
CA VAL A 46 7.31 -6.50 9.97
C VAL A 46 7.38 -4.97 9.94
N ARG A 47 7.08 -4.38 8.77
CA ARG A 47 7.41 -2.98 8.48
C ARG A 47 6.55 -2.07 9.34
N ASP A 48 7.23 -1.49 10.32
CA ASP A 48 6.72 -0.65 11.39
C ASP A 48 5.69 0.38 10.90
N THR A 49 4.39 0.16 11.17
CA THR A 49 3.35 1.20 10.99
C THR A 49 3.62 2.42 11.86
N SER A 50 4.52 2.30 12.83
CA SER A 50 4.89 3.36 13.76
C SER A 50 5.29 4.64 13.05
N MET A 51 6.04 4.59 11.93
CA MET A 51 6.40 5.83 11.21
C MET A 51 5.21 6.49 10.52
N VAL A 52 4.32 5.69 9.91
CA VAL A 52 3.08 6.20 9.31
C VAL A 52 2.22 6.85 10.39
N TYR A 53 2.04 6.14 11.51
CA TYR A 53 1.25 6.60 12.64
C TYR A 53 1.84 7.85 13.29
N LEU A 54 3.17 7.89 13.50
CA LEU A 54 3.88 9.04 14.07
C LEU A 54 3.70 10.28 13.19
N VAL A 55 3.83 10.15 11.87
CA VAL A 55 3.64 11.28 10.94
C VAL A 55 2.20 11.77 10.91
N LEU A 56 1.23 10.84 10.95
CA LEU A 56 -0.18 11.21 11.02
C LEU A 56 -0.54 11.88 12.35
N GLN A 57 0.03 11.40 13.47
CA GLN A 57 -0.21 11.95 14.80
C GLN A 57 0.50 13.28 15.03
N SER A 58 1.70 13.46 14.46
CA SER A 58 2.52 14.66 14.70
C SER A 58 1.90 15.93 14.10
N GLY A 59 0.95 15.79 13.16
CA GLY A 59 0.31 16.93 12.50
C GLY A 59 1.30 17.82 11.74
N LEU A 60 2.46 17.26 11.35
CA LEU A 60 3.50 18.03 10.66
C LEU A 60 3.03 18.34 9.24
N VAL A 61 2.97 19.63 8.94
CA VAL A 61 2.68 20.14 7.60
C VAL A 61 3.95 20.80 7.07
N PHE A 62 4.49 20.23 5.99
CA PHE A 62 5.64 20.79 5.30
C PHE A 62 5.18 21.59 4.08
N GLU A 63 5.89 22.68 3.80
CA GLU A 63 5.74 23.42 2.55
C GLU A 63 6.37 22.64 1.38
N ASP A 64 5.94 22.96 0.16
CA ASP A 64 6.39 22.29 -1.05
C ASP A 64 7.91 22.34 -1.25
N ASP A 65 8.55 23.46 -0.89
CA ASP A 65 10.00 23.62 -0.95
C ASP A 65 10.74 22.63 -0.06
N TYR A 66 10.18 22.30 1.11
CA TYR A 66 10.76 21.29 2.00
C TYR A 66 10.63 19.89 1.42
N TYR A 67 9.47 19.54 0.83
CA TYR A 67 9.32 18.25 0.16
C TYR A 67 10.27 18.11 -1.02
N MET A 68 10.44 19.15 -1.83
CA MET A 68 11.42 19.13 -2.92
C MET A 68 12.83 18.86 -2.37
N ARG A 69 13.25 19.54 -1.30
CA ARG A 69 14.56 19.28 -0.66
C ARG A 69 14.68 17.86 -0.11
N ILE A 70 13.65 17.36 0.57
CA ILE A 70 13.63 15.99 1.13
C ILE A 70 13.82 14.96 0.03
N LEU A 71 13.15 15.14 -1.11
CA LEU A 71 13.23 14.27 -2.28
C LEU A 71 14.51 14.46 -3.11
N GLY A 72 15.39 15.38 -2.73
CA GLY A 72 16.61 15.70 -3.48
C GLY A 72 16.32 16.45 -4.80
N LEU A 73 15.15 17.06 -4.93
CA LEU A 73 14.75 17.88 -6.06
C LEU A 73 15.23 19.32 -5.88
N ASN A 74 15.58 19.96 -6.99
CA ASN A 74 16.10 21.32 -7.01
C ASN A 74 15.02 22.24 -7.60
N PRO A 75 14.54 23.26 -6.86
CA PRO A 75 13.48 24.15 -7.33
C PRO A 75 13.91 25.02 -8.53
N HIS A 76 15.21 25.21 -8.75
CA HIS A 76 15.73 25.97 -9.89
C HIS A 76 15.72 25.16 -11.21
N ILE A 77 15.55 23.84 -11.14
CA ILE A 77 15.54 22.97 -12.31
C ILE A 77 14.09 22.72 -12.75
N ALA A 78 13.71 23.17 -13.94
CA ALA A 78 12.35 23.04 -14.46
C ALA A 78 11.87 21.58 -14.54
N ALA A 79 12.75 20.63 -14.87
CA ALA A 79 12.42 19.21 -14.89
C ALA A 79 12.08 18.66 -13.49
N HIS A 80 12.81 19.08 -12.46
CA HIS A 80 12.55 18.68 -11.07
C HIS A 80 11.23 19.28 -10.56
N LEU A 81 10.95 20.54 -10.91
CA LEU A 81 9.68 21.19 -10.62
C LEU A 81 8.50 20.47 -11.29
N ALA A 82 8.65 20.09 -12.56
CA ALA A 82 7.63 19.34 -13.29
C ALA A 82 7.37 17.97 -12.65
N LEU A 83 8.43 17.25 -12.28
CA LEU A 83 8.34 15.95 -11.60
C LEU A 83 7.62 16.08 -10.25
N TYR A 84 7.98 17.09 -9.44
CA TYR A 84 7.33 17.34 -8.17
C TYR A 84 5.83 17.65 -8.34
N ARG A 85 5.47 18.48 -9.33
CA ARG A 85 4.07 18.80 -9.63
C ARG A 85 3.25 17.58 -10.04
N LEU A 86 3.85 16.65 -10.80
CA LEU A 86 3.20 15.39 -11.15
C LEU A 86 2.92 14.56 -9.90
N LEU A 87 3.93 14.37 -9.05
CA LEU A 87 3.79 13.64 -7.78
C LEU A 87 2.72 14.27 -6.88
N SER A 88 2.78 15.59 -6.66
CA SER A 88 1.80 16.33 -5.85
C SER A 88 0.38 16.18 -6.40
N ARG A 89 0.21 16.26 -7.73
CA ARG A 89 -1.09 16.05 -8.38
C ARG A 89 -1.62 14.64 -8.14
N GLU A 90 -0.78 13.61 -8.26
CA GLU A 90 -1.20 12.23 -8.00
C GLU A 90 -1.63 12.04 -6.54
N VAL A 91 -0.84 12.55 -5.58
CA VAL A 91 -1.17 12.49 -4.16
C VAL A 91 -2.50 13.19 -3.88
N ARG A 92 -2.73 14.38 -4.44
CA ARG A 92 -4.01 15.11 -4.31
C ARG A 92 -5.19 14.33 -4.88
N LEU A 93 -5.02 13.71 -6.05
CA LEU A 93 -6.07 12.88 -6.67
C LEU A 93 -6.42 11.70 -5.77
N VAL A 94 -5.40 11.02 -5.23
CA VAL A 94 -5.58 9.90 -4.32
C VAL A 94 -6.26 10.36 -3.02
N ALA A 95 -5.84 11.48 -2.44
CA ALA A 95 -6.47 12.08 -1.26
C ALA A 95 -7.97 12.36 -1.50
N GLY A 96 -8.31 12.96 -2.65
CA GLY A 96 -9.69 13.24 -3.03
C GLY A 96 -10.52 11.96 -3.22
N ILE A 97 -9.96 10.92 -3.83
CA ILE A 97 -10.63 9.61 -3.97
C ILE A 97 -10.87 8.98 -2.60
N LEU A 98 -9.86 8.98 -1.73
CA LEU A 98 -10.00 8.48 -0.35
C LEU A 98 -11.10 9.22 0.39
N ARG A 99 -11.14 10.55 0.30
CA ARG A 99 -12.13 11.36 1.01
C ARG A 99 -13.56 11.11 0.53
N ARG A 100 -13.75 10.94 -0.78
CA ARG A 100 -15.07 10.61 -1.35
C ARG A 100 -15.57 9.23 -0.94
N ASN A 101 -14.66 8.26 -0.87
CA ASN A 101 -15.02 6.87 -0.61
C ASN A 101 -15.04 6.52 0.89
N ILE A 102 -14.33 7.27 1.73
CA ILE A 102 -14.17 6.99 3.15
C ILE A 102 -14.63 8.20 3.96
N MET A 103 -15.74 8.02 4.68
CA MET A 103 -16.32 9.05 5.55
C MET A 103 -15.60 9.15 6.90
N ALA A 104 -14.28 9.33 6.87
CA ALA A 104 -13.48 9.54 8.08
C ALA A 104 -13.02 11.00 8.18
N HIS A 105 -12.99 11.56 9.39
CA HIS A 105 -12.55 12.94 9.62
C HIS A 105 -11.03 13.07 9.58
N SER A 106 -10.32 11.98 9.84
CA SER A 106 -8.86 11.90 9.78
C SER A 106 -8.42 10.57 9.18
N MET A 107 -7.26 10.56 8.53
CA MET A 107 -6.62 9.32 8.09
C MET A 107 -6.28 8.38 9.26
N LEU A 108 -6.10 8.90 10.49
CA LEU A 108 -5.92 8.09 11.70
C LEU A 108 -7.15 7.24 12.03
N GLN A 109 -8.33 7.67 11.60
CA GLN A 109 -9.59 6.95 11.81
C GLN A 109 -9.84 5.88 10.73
N MET A 110 -8.83 5.56 9.91
CA MET A 110 -8.90 4.57 8.84
C MET A 110 -8.02 3.34 9.10
N PRO A 111 -8.21 2.60 10.22
CA PRO A 111 -7.32 1.49 10.59
C PRO A 111 -7.35 0.31 9.60
N MET A 112 -8.42 0.18 8.81
CA MET A 112 -8.58 -0.88 7.80
C MET A 112 -8.14 -0.46 6.39
N SER A 113 -7.77 0.80 6.20
CA SER A 113 -7.20 1.28 4.95
C SER A 113 -5.72 1.00 4.95
N ASP A 114 -5.23 0.25 3.96
CA ASP A 114 -3.80 0.03 3.79
C ASP A 114 -3.14 1.29 3.19
N ILE A 115 -3.13 2.37 3.97
CA ILE A 115 -2.49 3.65 3.66
C ILE A 115 -1.03 3.41 3.30
N ARG A 116 -0.38 2.45 3.99
CA ARG A 116 0.98 2.03 3.69
C ARG A 116 1.06 1.54 2.24
N SER A 117 0.33 0.48 1.86
CA SER A 117 0.36 -0.03 0.49
C SER A 117 0.01 1.05 -0.53
N LEU A 118 -0.91 1.95 -0.22
CA LEU A 118 -1.24 3.07 -1.10
C LEU A 118 -0.04 3.99 -1.33
N CYS A 119 0.68 4.37 -0.27
CA CYS A 119 1.90 5.17 -0.38
C CYS A 119 2.98 4.46 -1.18
N TYR A 120 3.17 3.15 -0.99
CA TYR A 120 4.10 2.35 -1.81
C TYR A 120 3.70 2.32 -3.28
N ARG A 121 2.40 2.17 -3.61
CA ARG A 121 1.95 2.20 -5.01
C ARG A 121 2.18 3.55 -5.70
N ILE A 122 2.15 4.65 -4.94
CA ILE A 122 2.55 5.96 -5.45
C ILE A 122 4.08 5.98 -5.64
N ALA A 123 4.84 5.52 -4.64
CA ALA A 123 6.30 5.44 -4.72
C ALA A 123 6.81 4.61 -5.92
N ASP A 124 6.14 3.51 -6.24
CA ASP A 124 6.46 2.61 -7.37
C ASP A 124 6.39 3.32 -8.74
N ARG A 125 5.66 4.45 -8.86
CA ARG A 125 5.67 5.26 -10.10
C ARG A 125 6.86 6.19 -10.19
N TYR A 126 7.52 6.45 -9.07
CA TYR A 126 8.61 7.40 -8.91
C TYR A 126 9.82 6.71 -8.28
N GLU A 127 10.17 5.52 -8.79
CA GLU A 127 11.13 4.62 -8.15
C GLU A 127 12.46 5.31 -7.83
N SER A 128 12.95 6.14 -8.75
CA SER A 128 14.21 6.88 -8.61
C SER A 128 14.23 7.88 -7.45
N LEU A 129 13.07 8.35 -7.00
CA LEU A 129 12.94 9.27 -5.87
C LEU A 129 12.87 8.52 -4.53
N PHE A 130 12.18 7.38 -4.51
CA PHE A 130 11.79 6.70 -3.27
C PHE A 130 12.57 5.44 -2.95
N TYR A 131 13.34 4.90 -3.91
CA TYR A 131 14.16 3.72 -3.70
C TYR A 131 15.64 3.98 -3.98
N VAL A 132 16.49 3.22 -3.30
CA VAL A 132 17.94 3.22 -3.49
C VAL A 132 18.39 1.79 -3.73
N PRO A 133 19.28 1.54 -4.72
CA PRO A 133 19.86 0.22 -4.91
C PRO A 133 20.73 -0.15 -3.71
N VAL A 134 20.46 -1.31 -3.09
CA VAL A 134 21.37 -1.87 -2.08
C VAL A 134 22.44 -2.66 -2.81
N LYS A 135 23.70 -2.34 -2.58
CA LYS A 135 24.81 -3.19 -3.00
C LYS A 135 24.94 -4.32 -1.99
N THR A 136 24.58 -5.53 -2.37
CA THR A 136 24.87 -6.71 -1.56
C THR A 136 26.28 -7.22 -1.85
N PRO A 137 27.03 -7.71 -0.83
CA PRO A 137 28.42 -8.14 -1.01
C PRO A 137 28.59 -9.32 -1.98
N ASP A 138 27.51 -10.04 -2.32
CA ASP A 138 27.51 -11.14 -3.29
C ASP A 138 27.33 -10.68 -4.75
N GLU A 139 27.06 -9.39 -5.00
CA GLU A 139 26.85 -8.83 -6.36
C GLU A 139 28.12 -8.79 -7.22
N GLU A 140 29.32 -8.91 -6.64
CA GLU A 140 30.55 -9.00 -7.41
C GLU A 140 30.67 -10.33 -8.18
N LYS A 141 29.90 -11.36 -7.80
CA LYS A 141 29.97 -12.71 -8.41
C LYS A 141 28.87 -12.99 -9.43
N LEU A 142 27.77 -12.23 -9.38
CA LEU A 142 26.65 -12.38 -10.31
C LEU A 142 26.56 -11.11 -11.13
N CYS A 143 27.30 -11.08 -12.25
CA CYS A 143 27.02 -10.14 -13.32
C CYS A 143 25.53 -10.26 -13.70
N ALA A 144 24.78 -9.24 -13.30
CA ALA A 144 23.46 -8.87 -13.78
C ALA A 144 22.22 -9.39 -12.98
N ILE A 145 21.34 -8.42 -12.70
CA ILE A 145 19.87 -8.51 -12.56
C ILE A 145 19.27 -8.99 -11.22
N SER A 146 19.73 -8.50 -10.07
CA SER A 146 18.82 -8.35 -8.92
C SER A 146 19.17 -7.16 -8.04
N PHE A 147 18.69 -5.98 -8.40
CA PHE A 147 18.71 -4.85 -7.46
C PHE A 147 17.66 -5.13 -6.39
N LEU A 148 18.10 -5.44 -5.17
CA LEU A 148 17.24 -5.31 -3.99
C LEU A 148 17.05 -3.81 -3.75
N TRP A 149 15.89 -3.29 -4.14
CA TRP A 149 15.51 -1.92 -3.87
C TRP A 149 15.16 -1.78 -2.39
N LYS A 150 15.86 -0.88 -1.70
CA LYS A 150 15.49 -0.48 -0.34
C LYS A 150 14.82 0.88 -0.38
N ASP A 151 13.76 1.01 0.41
CA ASP A 151 13.07 2.27 0.59
C ASP A 151 14.06 3.32 1.10
N ARG A 152 14.13 4.46 0.40
CA ARG A 152 14.91 5.63 0.84
C ARG A 152 14.33 6.22 2.12
N TYR A 153 13.01 6.13 2.27
CA TYR A 153 12.28 6.67 3.41
C TYR A 153 11.49 5.55 4.07
N ASN A 154 11.80 5.26 5.33
CA ASN A 154 11.10 4.23 6.10
C ASN A 154 9.58 4.50 6.11
N GLY A 155 8.80 3.53 5.66
CA GLY A 155 7.33 3.62 5.59
C GLY A 155 6.78 4.67 4.63
N MET A 156 7.57 5.13 3.65
CA MET A 156 7.17 6.15 2.66
C MET A 156 6.60 7.42 3.31
N TRP A 157 7.17 7.80 4.47
CA TRP A 157 6.68 8.89 5.30
C TRP A 157 6.49 10.24 4.56
N PRO A 158 7.29 10.61 3.52
CA PRO A 158 7.02 11.84 2.79
C PRO A 158 5.68 11.79 2.04
N ILE A 159 5.36 10.65 1.42
CA ILE A 159 4.08 10.44 0.73
C ILE A 159 2.94 10.41 1.74
N VAL A 160 3.13 9.78 2.91
CA VAL A 160 2.14 9.78 4.00
C VAL A 160 1.83 11.21 4.44
N SER A 161 2.86 12.03 4.66
CA SER A 161 2.72 13.42 5.10
C SER A 161 2.02 14.28 4.04
N MET A 162 2.40 14.14 2.76
CA MET A 162 1.72 14.82 1.65
C MET A 162 0.26 14.38 1.55
N LEU A 163 -0.01 13.08 1.64
CA LEU A 163 -1.37 12.54 1.56
C LEU A 163 -2.25 13.04 2.71
N HIS A 164 -1.69 13.12 3.91
CA HIS A 164 -2.37 13.67 5.09
C HIS A 164 -2.71 15.15 4.92
N ARG A 165 -1.77 15.96 4.45
CA ARG A 165 -1.98 17.39 4.15
C ARG A 165 -3.13 17.56 3.16
N GLU A 166 -3.05 16.90 2.00
CA GLU A 166 -4.05 17.05 0.94
C GLU A 166 -5.43 16.48 1.36
N TYR A 167 -5.45 15.43 2.19
CA TYR A 167 -6.69 14.86 2.72
C TYR A 167 -7.40 15.85 3.67
N GLN A 168 -6.65 16.59 4.49
CA GLN A 168 -7.18 17.63 5.36
C GLN A 168 -7.62 18.86 4.57
N GLU A 169 -6.85 19.31 3.57
CA GLU A 169 -7.23 20.44 2.72
C GLU A 169 -8.51 20.16 1.93
N THR A 170 -8.72 18.93 1.48
CA THR A 170 -9.96 18.52 0.77
C THR A 170 -11.19 18.44 1.71
N SER A 171 -10.99 18.60 3.02
CA SER A 171 -12.09 18.56 4.01
C SER A 171 -12.66 19.93 4.35
N MET A 172 -11.99 21.02 3.95
CA MET A 172 -12.47 22.40 3.98
C MET A 172 -13.25 22.74 2.71
#